data_AF-A0A6V8L8G8-F1
#
_entry.id   AF-A0A6V8L8G8-F1
#
_cell.length_a   1.000
_cell.length_b   1.000
_cell.length_c   1.000
_cell.angle_alpha   90.00
_cell.angle_beta   90.00
_cell.angle_gamma   90.00
#
_symmetry.space_group_name_H-M   'P 1'
#
loop_
_entity.id
_entity.type
_entity.pdbx_description
1 polymer ?
#
loop_
_entity_poly.entity_id
_entity_poly.type
_entity_poly.pdbx_seq_one_letter_code
_entity_poly.pdbx_strand_id
1 'polypeptide(L)'
;MIVFGTFVAVVTVTHDVVHRTFGLTETATDRWLFALGLVLLESGHAYRITHRQHHRLFPSIDDPEGYPANLSFVGAVCYGPVFLVRLWTWAFARARPRDRAWLLLEAFLPVAAVTGGIMLWPLTPGVLVYVVMAIVGSWVYPLLTVYLPHHDYGDEPLRQTRTLRGRIIPVIFLELTYHLEHHLYPRVPSHHLPELARRLDPYLAQAGVRPVAVP
;
A
#
# COMPACT_ATOMS: atom_id res chain seq x y z
N MET A 1 14.11 -7.60 -10.69
CA MET A 1 14.10 -6.15 -10.99
C MET A 1 12.78 -5.70 -11.60
N ILE A 2 12.30 -6.27 -12.72
CA ILE A 2 11.02 -5.85 -13.34
C ILE A 2 9.83 -6.00 -12.38
N VAL A 3 9.62 -7.18 -11.77
CA VAL A 3 8.48 -7.41 -10.87
C VAL A 3 8.49 -6.49 -9.64
N PHE A 4 9.66 -6.23 -9.05
CA PHE A 4 9.79 -5.30 -7.93
C PHE A 4 9.48 -3.85 -8.36
N GLY A 5 9.97 -3.41 -9.53
CA GLY A 5 9.63 -2.11 -10.09
C GLY A 5 8.13 -1.97 -10.37
N THR A 6 7.50 -3.02 -10.92
CA THR A 6 6.04 -3.08 -11.11
C THR A 6 5.30 -2.98 -9.78
N PHE A 7 5.75 -3.72 -8.76
CA PHE A 7 5.17 -3.66 -7.42
C PHE A 7 5.19 -2.23 -6.88
N VAL A 8 6.36 -1.59 -6.85
CA VAL A 8 6.50 -0.23 -6.32
C VAL A 8 5.65 0.78 -7.11
N ALA A 9 5.65 0.69 -8.45
CA ALA A 9 4.88 1.56 -9.30
C ALA A 9 3.37 1.40 -9.06
N VAL A 10 2.87 0.16 -9.03
CA VAL A 10 1.45 -0.12 -8.80
C VAL A 10 1.03 0.33 -7.41
N VAL A 11 1.81 0.02 -6.36
CA VAL A 11 1.50 0.45 -4.99
C VAL A 11 1.42 1.97 -4.89
N THR A 12 2.41 2.68 -5.43
CA THR A 12 2.46 4.15 -5.35
C THR A 12 1.33 4.81 -6.14
N VAL A 13 1.07 4.36 -7.37
CA VAL A 13 -0.02 4.94 -8.18
C VAL A 13 -1.38 4.59 -7.58
N THR A 14 -1.57 3.38 -7.07
CA THR A 14 -2.82 2.99 -6.40
C THR A 14 -3.07 3.86 -5.18
N HIS A 15 -2.03 4.12 -4.39
CA HIS A 15 -2.06 5.02 -3.24
C HIS A 15 -2.53 6.44 -3.62
N ASP A 16 -1.94 7.04 -4.66
CA ASP A 16 -2.37 8.33 -5.20
C ASP A 16 -3.85 8.31 -5.67
N VAL A 17 -4.29 7.22 -6.33
CA VAL A 17 -5.67 7.02 -6.76
C VAL A 17 -6.64 6.92 -5.57
N VAL A 18 -6.27 6.23 -4.48
CA VAL A 18 -7.08 6.11 -3.25
C VAL A 18 -7.36 7.47 -2.63
N HIS A 19 -6.34 8.33 -2.61
CA HIS A 19 -6.40 9.70 -2.09
C HIS A 19 -6.97 10.72 -3.08
N ARG A 20 -7.29 10.28 -4.30
CA ARG A 20 -7.88 11.10 -5.38
C ARG A 20 -7.01 12.29 -5.79
N THR A 21 -5.68 12.15 -5.69
CA THR A 21 -4.73 13.23 -5.99
C THR A 21 -4.75 13.64 -7.46
N PHE A 22 -5.19 12.74 -8.36
CA PHE A 22 -5.34 12.99 -9.80
C PHE A 22 -6.64 13.69 -10.22
N GLY A 23 -7.57 13.98 -9.30
CA GLY A 23 -8.84 14.65 -9.65
C GLY A 23 -9.80 13.81 -10.53
N LEU A 24 -9.63 12.48 -10.57
CA LEU A 24 -10.49 11.55 -11.29
C LEU A 24 -11.95 11.63 -10.82
N THR A 25 -12.91 11.24 -11.68
CA THR A 25 -14.29 10.98 -11.27
C THR A 25 -14.38 9.72 -10.42
N GLU A 26 -15.49 9.51 -9.69
CA GLU A 26 -15.68 8.30 -8.88
C GLU A 26 -15.56 7.01 -9.70
N THR A 27 -16.23 6.95 -10.85
CA THR A 27 -16.17 5.80 -11.76
C THR A 27 -14.77 5.57 -12.32
N ALA A 28 -14.04 6.64 -12.67
CA ALA A 28 -12.67 6.51 -13.14
C ALA A 28 -11.76 6.00 -12.01
N THR A 29 -11.94 6.46 -10.77
CA THR A 29 -11.23 5.93 -9.60
C THR A 29 -11.47 4.44 -9.42
N ASP A 30 -12.72 3.97 -9.42
CA ASP A 30 -13.04 2.54 -9.27
C ASP A 30 -12.37 1.70 -10.37
N ARG A 31 -12.43 2.16 -11.63
CA ARG A 31 -11.79 1.46 -12.77
C ARG A 31 -10.27 1.41 -12.63
N TRP A 32 -9.63 2.48 -12.20
CA TRP A 32 -8.18 2.51 -12.00
C TRP A 32 -7.75 1.64 -10.82
N LEU A 33 -8.49 1.63 -9.71
CA LEU A 33 -8.22 0.72 -8.59
C LEU A 33 -8.30 -0.74 -9.03
N PHE A 34 -9.32 -1.09 -9.81
CA PHE A 34 -9.47 -2.43 -10.37
C PHE A 34 -8.32 -2.78 -11.33
N ALA A 35 -8.00 -1.89 -12.29
CA ALA A 35 -6.96 -2.13 -13.28
C ALA A 35 -5.57 -2.27 -12.66
N LEU A 36 -5.23 -1.43 -11.68
CA LEU A 36 -3.96 -1.49 -10.94
C LEU A 36 -3.88 -2.74 -10.07
N GLY A 37 -4.97 -3.06 -9.35
CA GLY A 37 -5.07 -4.30 -8.57
C GLY A 37 -4.88 -5.55 -9.44
N LEU A 38 -5.44 -5.58 -10.64
CA LEU A 38 -5.29 -6.70 -11.58
C LEU A 38 -3.82 -6.98 -11.95
N VAL A 39 -2.97 -5.94 -12.03
CA VAL A 39 -1.54 -6.13 -12.33
C VAL A 39 -0.88 -7.00 -11.26
N LEU A 40 -1.16 -6.77 -9.98
CA LEU A 40 -0.57 -7.54 -8.88
C LEU A 40 -1.46 -8.69 -8.38
N LEU A 41 -2.64 -8.89 -8.98
CA LEU A 41 -3.67 -9.82 -8.48
C LEU A 41 -4.08 -9.49 -7.04
N GLU A 42 -4.27 -8.20 -6.76
CA GLU A 42 -4.68 -7.66 -5.47
C GLU A 42 -6.01 -6.89 -5.58
N SER A 43 -6.63 -6.62 -4.44
CA SER A 43 -7.88 -5.86 -4.38
C SER A 43 -7.62 -4.38 -4.10
N GLY A 44 -7.69 -3.55 -5.14
CA GLY A 44 -7.58 -2.10 -5.02
C GLY A 44 -8.73 -1.50 -4.20
N HIS A 45 -9.92 -2.12 -4.24
CA HIS A 45 -11.06 -1.68 -3.44
C HIS A 45 -10.92 -2.03 -1.96
N ALA A 46 -10.38 -3.20 -1.62
CA ALA A 46 -10.07 -3.55 -0.24
C ALA A 46 -9.02 -2.58 0.32
N TYR A 47 -7.95 -2.35 -0.44
CA TYR A 47 -6.91 -1.39 -0.06
C TYR A 47 -7.47 0.01 0.17
N ARG A 48 -8.31 0.53 -0.73
CA ARG A 48 -8.97 1.83 -0.51
C ARG A 48 -9.71 1.92 0.83
N ILE A 49 -10.46 0.86 1.17
CA ILE A 49 -11.32 0.82 2.35
C ILE A 49 -10.45 0.76 3.62
N THR A 50 -9.43 -0.10 3.64
CA THR A 50 -8.53 -0.24 4.79
C THR A 50 -7.59 0.94 4.94
N HIS A 51 -7.10 1.51 3.83
CA HIS A 51 -6.14 2.61 3.89
C HIS A 51 -6.78 3.91 4.38
N ARG A 52 -8.04 4.15 4.01
CA ARG A 52 -8.82 5.25 4.60
C ARG A 52 -9.12 5.04 6.08
N GLN A 53 -9.31 3.79 6.50
CA GLN A 53 -9.46 3.46 7.92
C GLN A 53 -8.15 3.71 8.68
N HIS A 54 -7.02 3.34 8.09
CA HIS A 54 -5.68 3.58 8.63
C HIS A 54 -5.44 5.06 8.92
N HIS A 55 -5.59 5.94 7.92
CA HIS A 55 -5.46 7.39 8.14
C HIS A 55 -6.44 7.97 9.16
N ARG A 56 -7.58 7.32 9.37
CA ARG A 56 -8.58 7.79 10.32
C ARG A 56 -8.24 7.43 11.77
N LEU A 57 -7.71 6.23 11.99
CA LEU A 57 -7.64 5.64 13.33
C LEU A 57 -6.24 5.19 13.77
N PHE A 58 -5.24 5.12 12.90
CA PHE A 58 -3.90 4.70 13.30
C PHE A 58 -3.40 5.55 14.49
N PRO A 59 -2.80 4.94 15.54
CA PRO A 59 -2.39 3.53 15.71
C PRO A 59 -3.40 2.61 16.41
N SER A 60 -4.71 2.88 16.31
CA SER A 60 -5.76 2.06 16.93
C SER A 60 -5.71 0.58 16.51
N ILE A 61 -6.09 -0.30 17.43
CA ILE A 61 -6.29 -1.73 17.17
C ILE A 61 -7.38 -2.01 16.12
N ASP A 62 -8.29 -1.07 15.88
CA ASP A 62 -9.33 -1.14 14.86
C ASP A 62 -8.84 -0.79 13.44
N ASP A 63 -7.52 -0.63 13.27
CA ASP A 63 -6.86 -0.48 11.99
C ASP A 63 -6.28 -1.83 11.50
N PRO A 64 -6.95 -2.50 10.54
CA PRO A 64 -6.46 -3.78 10.01
C PRO A 64 -5.17 -3.62 9.20
N GLU A 65 -4.94 -2.45 8.61
CA GLU A 65 -3.77 -2.17 7.76
C GLU A 65 -2.56 -1.83 8.61
N GLY A 66 -2.72 -1.02 9.66
CA GLY A 66 -1.67 -0.69 10.62
C GLY A 66 -1.26 -1.82 11.56
N TYR A 67 -2.07 -2.88 11.68
CA TYR A 67 -1.80 -4.01 12.60
C TYR A 67 -0.36 -4.57 12.56
N PRO A 68 0.27 -4.80 11.38
CA PRO A 68 1.65 -5.25 11.29
C PRO A 68 2.68 -4.39 12.03
N ALA A 69 2.43 -3.10 12.25
CA ALA A 69 3.32 -2.22 13.01
C ALA A 69 3.53 -2.68 14.46
N ASN A 70 2.58 -3.45 15.01
CA ASN A 70 2.63 -3.99 16.38
C ASN A 70 3.31 -5.35 16.49
N LEU A 71 3.73 -5.96 15.37
CA LEU A 71 4.39 -7.26 15.37
C LEU A 71 5.88 -7.14 15.68
N SER A 72 6.55 -8.25 15.96
CA SER A 72 8.01 -8.30 15.86
C SER A 72 8.43 -8.25 14.38
N PHE A 73 9.69 -7.92 14.09
CA PHE A 73 10.23 -7.96 12.73
C PHE A 73 9.96 -9.31 12.03
N VAL A 74 10.26 -10.42 12.69
CA VAL A 74 9.98 -11.78 12.18
C VAL A 74 8.48 -11.99 12.01
N GLY A 75 7.68 -11.51 12.96
CA GLY A 75 6.22 -11.54 12.87
C GLY A 75 5.70 -10.83 11.63
N ALA A 76 6.18 -9.62 11.33
CA ALA A 76 5.78 -8.84 10.16
C ALA A 76 6.16 -9.52 8.84
N VAL A 77 7.34 -10.15 8.77
CA VAL A 77 7.76 -10.96 7.60
C VAL A 77 6.84 -12.17 7.41
N CYS A 78 6.58 -12.92 8.48
CA CYS A 78 5.71 -14.10 8.42
C CYS A 78 4.22 -13.74 8.24
N TYR A 79 3.84 -12.47 8.43
CA TYR A 79 2.46 -12.01 8.26
C TYR A 79 2.04 -11.85 6.79
N GLY A 80 3.00 -11.75 5.87
CA GLY A 80 2.79 -11.54 4.43
C GLY A 80 1.66 -12.38 3.80
N PRO A 81 1.67 -13.72 3.94
CA PRO A 81 0.63 -14.59 3.38
C PRO A 81 -0.80 -14.31 3.87
N VAL A 82 -0.93 -13.70 5.05
CA VAL A 82 -2.23 -13.47 5.72
C VAL A 82 -2.73 -12.03 5.49
N PHE A 83 -1.82 -11.08 5.28
CA PHE A 83 -2.13 -9.64 5.28
C PHE A 83 -3.26 -9.27 4.33
N LEU A 84 -3.13 -9.58 3.03
CA LEU A 84 -4.14 -9.21 2.03
C LEU A 84 -5.49 -9.89 2.25
N VAL A 85 -5.49 -11.15 2.72
CA VAL A 85 -6.72 -11.88 3.07
C VAL A 85 -7.43 -11.19 4.24
N ARG A 86 -6.67 -10.74 5.25
CA ARG A 86 -7.23 -9.99 6.38
C ARG A 86 -7.78 -8.63 5.95
N LEU A 87 -7.09 -7.89 5.09
CA LEU A 87 -7.59 -6.62 4.56
C LEU A 87 -8.90 -6.82 3.79
N TRP A 88 -8.93 -7.82 2.90
CA TRP A 88 -10.11 -8.11 2.11
C TRP A 88 -11.30 -8.53 2.97
N THR A 89 -11.11 -9.46 3.92
CA THR A 89 -12.19 -9.92 4.81
C THR A 89 -12.73 -8.79 5.68
N TRP A 90 -11.85 -7.97 6.23
CA TRP A 90 -12.24 -6.80 7.02
C TRP A 90 -13.03 -5.79 6.17
N ALA A 91 -12.55 -5.51 4.96
CA ALA A 91 -13.19 -4.58 4.03
C ALA A 91 -14.56 -5.11 3.59
N PHE A 92 -14.68 -6.38 3.21
CA PHE A 92 -15.92 -6.98 2.74
C PHE A 92 -17.03 -6.94 3.80
N ALA A 93 -16.69 -7.23 5.06
CA ALA A 93 -17.62 -7.16 6.18
C ALA A 93 -18.22 -5.75 6.36
N ARG A 94 -17.46 -4.70 6.03
CA ARG A 94 -17.83 -3.28 6.25
C ARG A 94 -18.18 -2.53 4.96
N ALA A 95 -18.01 -3.16 3.81
CA ALA A 95 -18.22 -2.55 2.49
C ALA A 95 -19.71 -2.30 2.22
N ARG A 96 -19.99 -1.20 1.53
CA ARG A 96 -21.31 -0.93 0.97
C ARG A 96 -21.64 -1.94 -0.14
N PRO A 97 -22.93 -2.17 -0.46
CA PRO A 97 -23.33 -3.13 -1.49
C PRO A 97 -22.61 -2.94 -2.84
N ARG A 98 -22.44 -1.68 -3.28
CA ARG A 98 -21.73 -1.37 -4.53
C ARG A 98 -20.25 -1.78 -4.50
N ASP A 99 -19.58 -1.62 -3.36
CA ASP A 99 -18.16 -1.93 -3.20
C ASP A 99 -17.95 -3.45 -3.10
N ARG A 100 -18.93 -4.19 -2.56
CA ARG A 100 -18.89 -5.66 -2.47
C ARG A 100 -18.83 -6.36 -3.83
N ALA A 101 -19.49 -5.83 -4.85
CA ALA A 101 -19.42 -6.38 -6.20
C ALA A 101 -17.99 -6.33 -6.75
N TRP A 102 -17.30 -5.20 -6.56
CA TRP A 102 -15.88 -5.06 -6.90
C TRP A 102 -14.99 -6.01 -6.09
N LEU A 103 -15.19 -6.08 -4.78
CA LEU A 103 -14.42 -6.97 -3.91
C LEU A 103 -14.54 -8.45 -4.32
N LEU A 104 -15.74 -8.90 -4.70
CA LEU A 104 -15.96 -10.28 -5.17
C LEU A 104 -15.28 -10.52 -6.52
N LEU A 105 -15.41 -9.57 -7.46
CA LEU A 105 -14.74 -9.66 -8.75
C LEU A 105 -13.21 -9.72 -8.58
N GLU A 106 -12.65 -8.85 -7.73
CA GLU A 106 -11.22 -8.81 -7.44
C GLU A 106 -10.73 -10.07 -6.72
N ALA A 107 -11.53 -10.66 -5.82
CA ALA A 107 -11.17 -11.93 -5.16
C ALA A 107 -11.20 -13.13 -6.11
N PHE A 108 -12.03 -13.08 -7.16
CA PHE A 108 -12.09 -14.13 -8.17
C PHE A 108 -10.84 -14.15 -9.07
N LEU A 109 -10.26 -12.98 -9.36
CA LEU A 109 -9.17 -12.85 -10.34
C LEU A 109 -7.90 -13.66 -9.99
N PRO A 110 -7.36 -13.65 -8.77
CA PRO A 110 -6.21 -14.48 -8.41
C PRO A 110 -6.48 -15.97 -8.60
N VAL A 111 -7.69 -16.43 -8.24
CA VAL A 111 -8.10 -17.83 -8.40
C VAL A 111 -8.15 -18.20 -9.89
N ALA A 112 -8.83 -17.37 -10.69
CA ALA A 112 -8.90 -17.57 -12.14
C ALA A 112 -7.53 -17.55 -12.81
N ALA A 113 -6.63 -16.66 -12.37
CA ALA A 113 -5.28 -16.55 -12.90
C ALA A 113 -4.41 -17.76 -12.55
N VAL A 114 -4.50 -18.30 -11.32
CA VAL A 114 -3.81 -19.54 -10.93
C VAL A 114 -4.34 -20.72 -11.75
N THR A 115 -5.66 -20.90 -11.82
CA THR A 115 -6.28 -21.99 -12.58
C THR A 115 -5.90 -21.92 -14.06
N GLY A 116 -6.03 -20.72 -14.67
CA GLY A 116 -5.63 -20.49 -16.06
C GLY A 116 -4.14 -20.75 -16.28
N GLY A 117 -3.28 -20.30 -15.37
CA GLY A 117 -1.84 -20.56 -15.43
C GLY A 117 -1.48 -22.05 -15.39
N ILE A 118 -2.18 -22.85 -14.57
CA ILE A 118 -2.01 -24.30 -14.51
C ILE A 118 -2.47 -24.96 -15.82
N MET A 119 -3.66 -24.60 -16.31
CA MET A 119 -4.21 -25.17 -17.54
C MET A 119 -3.37 -24.84 -18.77
N LEU A 120 -2.76 -23.65 -18.79
CA LEU A 120 -1.92 -23.17 -19.89
C LEU A 120 -0.44 -23.57 -19.74
N TRP A 121 -0.05 -24.28 -18.69
CA TRP A 121 1.34 -24.64 -18.41
C TRP A 121 2.09 -25.28 -19.59
N PRO A 122 1.52 -26.23 -20.35
CA PRO A 122 2.22 -26.84 -21.48
C PRO A 122 2.48 -25.88 -22.65
N LEU A 123 1.74 -24.78 -22.74
CA LEU A 123 1.81 -23.81 -23.84
C LEU A 123 2.60 -22.56 -23.46
N THR A 124 2.36 -22.03 -22.26
CA THR A 124 2.93 -20.77 -21.79
C THR A 124 3.10 -20.77 -20.26
N PRO A 125 4.15 -21.44 -19.73
CA PRO A 125 4.38 -21.51 -18.28
C PRO A 125 4.63 -20.12 -17.66
N GLY A 126 5.01 -19.12 -18.47
CA GLY A 126 5.23 -17.75 -18.04
C GLY A 126 4.03 -17.12 -17.34
N VAL A 127 2.79 -17.52 -17.69
CA VAL A 127 1.57 -17.04 -17.01
C VAL A 127 1.59 -17.46 -15.54
N LEU A 128 1.78 -18.75 -15.26
CA LEU A 128 1.80 -19.24 -13.88
C LEU A 128 2.98 -18.69 -13.10
N VAL A 129 4.15 -18.57 -13.74
CA VAL A 129 5.35 -17.96 -13.13
C VAL A 129 5.06 -16.51 -12.71
N TYR A 130 4.42 -15.71 -13.58
CA TYR A 130 4.01 -14.35 -13.25
C TYR A 130 3.03 -14.32 -12.07
N VAL A 131 1.98 -15.14 -12.12
CA VAL A 131 0.94 -15.22 -11.08
C VAL A 131 1.55 -15.55 -9.72
N VAL A 132 2.44 -16.55 -9.66
CA VAL A 132 3.14 -16.93 -8.43
C VAL A 132 4.04 -15.79 -7.94
N MET A 133 4.80 -15.16 -8.84
CA MET A 133 5.67 -14.03 -8.47
C MET A 133 4.87 -12.83 -7.94
N ALA A 134 3.72 -12.53 -8.53
CA ALA A 134 2.83 -11.46 -8.05
C ALA A 134 2.34 -11.77 -6.63
N ILE A 135 1.73 -12.94 -6.42
CA ILE A 135 1.17 -13.35 -5.12
C ILE A 135 2.24 -13.41 -4.02
N VAL A 136 3.36 -14.07 -4.29
CA VAL A 136 4.45 -14.21 -3.30
C VAL A 136 5.17 -12.87 -3.10
N GLY A 137 5.34 -12.09 -4.17
CA GLY A 137 5.92 -10.75 -4.12
C GLY A 137 5.14 -9.84 -3.17
N SER A 138 3.81 -9.91 -3.19
CA SER A 138 2.93 -9.15 -2.29
C SER A 138 3.09 -9.47 -0.81
N TRP A 139 3.78 -10.54 -0.42
CA TRP A 139 4.00 -10.86 0.99
C TRP A 139 4.95 -9.86 1.68
N VAL A 140 5.68 -9.05 0.91
CA VAL A 140 6.52 -7.98 1.46
C VAL A 140 5.72 -6.75 1.90
N TYR A 141 4.44 -6.64 1.51
CA TYR A 141 3.58 -5.48 1.76
C TYR A 141 3.50 -5.06 3.23
N PRO A 142 3.13 -5.93 4.19
CA PRO A 142 3.04 -5.53 5.60
C PRO A 142 4.39 -5.12 6.18
N LEU A 143 5.50 -5.63 5.65
CA LEU A 143 6.84 -5.23 6.08
C LEU A 143 7.19 -3.83 5.54
N LEU A 144 7.12 -3.64 4.22
CA LEU A 144 7.67 -2.44 3.57
C LEU A 144 6.78 -1.20 3.73
N THR A 145 5.46 -1.39 3.71
CA THR A 145 4.52 -0.26 3.67
C THR A 145 3.90 0.06 5.03
N VAL A 146 4.00 -0.86 5.99
CA VAL A 146 3.40 -0.69 7.33
C VAL A 146 4.44 -0.81 8.44
N TYR A 147 5.09 -1.96 8.60
CA TYR A 147 6.03 -2.17 9.69
C TYR A 147 7.20 -1.18 9.65
N LEU A 148 7.92 -1.05 8.53
CA LEU A 148 9.06 -0.14 8.45
C LEU A 148 8.68 1.34 8.68
N PRO A 149 7.56 1.86 8.12
CA PRO A 149 7.16 3.24 8.37
C PRO A 149 6.60 3.53 9.76
N HIS A 150 6.02 2.53 10.44
CA HIS A 150 5.23 2.75 11.68
C HIS A 150 5.73 2.04 12.94
N HIS A 151 6.68 1.10 12.85
CA HIS A 151 7.12 0.34 14.02
C HIS A 151 7.91 1.20 15.01
N ASP A 152 7.52 1.10 16.29
CA ASP A 152 8.03 1.88 17.44
C ASP A 152 7.75 3.39 17.38
N TYR A 153 6.72 3.81 16.64
CA TYR A 153 6.30 5.21 16.54
C TYR A 153 5.14 5.51 17.51
N GLY A 154 5.06 6.76 17.96
CA GLY A 154 4.11 7.22 18.98
C GLY A 154 2.75 7.57 18.42
N ASP A 155 1.82 7.90 19.33
CA ASP A 155 0.41 8.10 18.97
C ASP A 155 0.11 9.49 18.41
N GLU A 156 1.02 10.46 18.60
CA GLU A 156 0.87 11.83 18.11
C GLU A 156 1.04 11.92 16.58
N PRO A 157 0.25 12.72 15.85
CA PRO A 157 0.31 12.80 14.38
C PRO A 157 1.71 13.04 13.80
N LEU A 158 2.56 13.80 14.49
CA LEU A 158 3.94 14.09 14.06
C LEU A 158 4.94 12.95 14.33
N ARG A 159 4.51 11.94 15.05
CA ARG A 159 5.34 10.84 15.56
C ARG A 159 4.73 9.48 15.27
N GLN A 160 3.69 9.38 14.44
CA GLN A 160 3.07 8.13 14.02
C GLN A 160 3.88 7.36 12.97
N THR A 161 4.74 8.06 12.23
CA THR A 161 5.45 7.46 11.09
C THR A 161 6.83 8.08 10.85
N ARG A 162 7.67 7.38 10.07
CA ARG A 162 8.97 7.90 9.61
C ARG A 162 8.83 8.87 8.43
N THR A 163 9.84 9.72 8.26
CA THR A 163 10.17 10.35 6.98
C THR A 163 11.61 10.00 6.63
N LEU A 164 11.82 9.34 5.48
CA LEU A 164 13.16 8.98 5.00
C LEU A 164 13.64 10.03 3.99
N ARG A 165 14.86 10.54 4.18
CA ARG A 165 15.46 11.59 3.34
C ARG A 165 16.73 11.07 2.68
N GLY A 166 16.81 11.16 1.36
CA GLY A 166 17.92 10.64 0.56
C GLY A 166 17.69 10.86 -0.93
N ARG A 167 18.60 10.35 -1.77
CA ARG A 167 18.51 10.49 -3.23
C ARG A 167 18.19 9.18 -3.94
N ILE A 168 18.46 8.05 -3.30
CA ILE A 168 18.33 6.72 -3.92
C ILE A 168 17.07 6.04 -3.41
N ILE A 169 16.96 5.84 -2.10
CA ILE A 169 15.84 5.09 -1.52
C ILE A 169 14.49 5.78 -1.79
N PRO A 170 14.31 7.09 -1.56
CA PRO A 170 13.03 7.73 -1.86
C PRO A 170 12.64 7.64 -3.33
N VAL A 171 13.58 7.85 -4.26
CA VAL A 171 13.32 7.74 -5.71
C VAL A 171 12.91 6.32 -6.11
N ILE A 172 13.57 5.29 -5.56
CA ILE A 172 13.21 3.88 -5.82
C ILE A 172 11.77 3.61 -5.40
N PHE A 173 11.35 4.14 -4.25
CA PHE A 173 10.00 4.03 -3.70
C PHE A 173 9.05 5.13 -4.18
N LEU A 174 9.39 5.82 -5.26
CA LEU A 174 8.59 6.88 -5.88
C LEU A 174 8.09 7.93 -4.88
N GLU A 175 8.99 8.31 -3.97
CA GLU A 175 8.83 9.34 -2.93
C GLU A 175 7.81 9.01 -1.83
N LEU A 176 7.23 7.80 -1.82
CA LEU A 176 6.28 7.41 -0.77
C LEU A 176 6.93 7.16 0.61
N THR A 177 8.27 7.19 0.68
CA THR A 177 9.03 7.13 1.93
C THR A 177 9.00 8.44 2.74
N TYR A 178 8.52 9.53 2.14
CA TYR A 178 8.08 10.75 2.84
C TYR A 178 6.72 10.49 3.52
N HIS A 179 6.68 9.42 4.32
CA HIS A 179 5.45 8.81 4.80
C HIS A 179 4.76 9.70 5.84
N LEU A 180 5.53 10.43 6.66
CA LEU A 180 4.99 11.41 7.60
C LEU A 180 4.28 12.55 6.86
N GLU A 181 4.92 13.11 5.84
CA GLU A 181 4.34 14.16 5.02
C GLU A 181 3.05 13.69 4.36
N HIS A 182 3.05 12.44 3.90
CA HIS A 182 1.86 11.80 3.38
C HIS A 182 0.73 11.69 4.42
N HIS A 183 1.01 11.26 5.65
CA HIS A 183 0.00 11.18 6.71
C HIS A 183 -0.57 12.55 7.09
N LEU A 184 0.27 13.58 7.12
CA LEU A 184 -0.17 14.95 7.41
C LEU A 184 -0.99 15.56 6.26
N TYR A 185 -0.63 15.25 5.02
CA TYR A 185 -1.25 15.82 3.82
C TYR A 185 -1.52 14.75 2.76
N PRO A 186 -2.47 13.83 2.99
CA PRO A 186 -2.69 12.66 2.12
C PRO A 186 -3.16 13.02 0.70
N ARG A 187 -3.63 14.25 0.50
CA ARG A 187 -4.06 14.77 -0.82
C ARG A 187 -2.93 15.35 -1.66
N VAL A 188 -1.69 15.38 -1.16
CA VAL A 188 -0.53 15.76 -1.96
C VAL A 188 -0.03 14.50 -2.67
N PRO A 189 0.12 14.52 -4.01
CA PRO A 189 0.57 13.35 -4.73
C PRO A 189 2.01 12.99 -4.38
N SER A 190 2.33 11.71 -4.43
CA SER A 190 3.64 11.13 -4.06
C SER A 190 4.85 11.94 -4.58
N HIS A 191 4.88 12.25 -5.89
CA HIS A 191 5.95 13.01 -6.54
C HIS A 191 6.14 14.46 -6.05
N HIS A 192 5.18 15.02 -5.31
CA HIS A 192 5.30 16.34 -4.68
C HIS A 192 5.63 16.28 -3.18
N LEU A 193 5.70 15.08 -2.59
CA LEU A 193 6.06 14.92 -1.18
C LEU A 193 7.45 15.49 -0.85
N PRO A 194 8.50 15.38 -1.69
CA PRO A 194 9.79 16.00 -1.39
C PRO A 194 9.73 17.53 -1.31
N GLU A 195 8.86 18.16 -2.11
CA GLU A 195 8.65 19.60 -2.04
C GLU A 195 7.85 20.00 -0.79
N LEU A 196 6.79 19.26 -0.48
CA LEU A 196 6.04 19.45 0.76
C LEU A 196 6.96 19.32 1.98
N ALA A 197 7.82 18.31 1.98
CA ALA A 197 8.78 18.04 3.02
C ALA A 197 9.69 19.25 3.27
N ARG A 198 10.29 19.83 2.22
CA ARG A 198 11.11 21.06 2.32
C ARG A 198 10.34 22.23 2.93
N ARG A 199 9.05 22.36 2.64
CA ARG A 199 8.20 23.43 3.22
C ARG A 199 7.87 23.18 4.69
N LEU A 200 7.77 21.91 5.10
CA LEU A 200 7.47 21.51 6.47
C LEU A 200 8.71 21.43 7.36
N ASP A 201 9.92 21.31 6.80
CA ASP A 201 11.17 21.11 7.57
C ASP A 201 11.34 22.10 8.74
N PRO A 202 11.11 23.43 8.61
CA PRO A 202 11.22 24.34 9.76
C PRO A 202 10.25 24.00 10.90
N TYR A 203 9.03 23.60 10.57
CA TYR A 203 8.00 23.23 11.54
C TYR A 203 8.30 21.87 12.18
N LEU A 204 8.68 20.88 11.38
CA LEU A 204 9.03 19.54 11.86
C LEU A 204 10.24 19.60 12.80
N ALA A 205 11.25 20.41 12.48
CA ALA A 205 12.42 20.63 13.33
C ALA A 205 12.04 21.29 14.67
N GLN A 206 11.16 22.30 14.67
CA GLN A 206 10.65 22.93 15.89
C GLN A 206 9.87 21.95 16.78
N ALA A 207 9.13 21.03 16.16
CA ALA A 207 8.41 19.95 16.85
C ALA A 207 9.31 18.78 17.30
N GLY A 208 10.61 18.83 17.01
CA GLY A 208 11.59 17.81 17.39
C GLY A 208 11.55 16.54 16.52
N VAL A 209 10.87 16.57 15.37
CA VAL A 209 10.87 15.46 14.41
C VAL A 209 12.23 15.40 13.73
N ARG A 210 12.84 14.21 13.72
CA ARG A 210 14.14 13.95 13.09
C ARG A 210 13.99 13.03 11.89
N PRO A 211 14.19 13.53 10.66
CA PRO A 211 14.19 12.69 9.48
C PRO A 211 15.31 11.64 9.52
N VAL A 212 15.04 10.45 8.98
CA VAL A 212 16.05 9.39 8.87
C VAL A 212 16.79 9.55 7.55
N ALA A 213 18.10 9.80 7.62
CA ALA A 213 18.94 9.88 6.43
C ALA A 213 19.13 8.50 5.82
N VAL A 214 18.92 8.40 4.51
CA VAL A 214 19.14 7.21 3.70
C VAL A 214 19.93 7.60 2.43
N PRO A 215 20.60 6.65 1.76
CA PRO A 215 21.25 6.91 0.47
C PRO A 215 20.30 7.54 -0.56
#